data_AF-R5LKY8-F1
#
_entry.id   AF-R5LKY8-F1
#
_cell.length_a   1.000
_cell.length_b   1.000
_cell.length_c   1.000
_cell.angle_alpha   90.00
_cell.angle_beta   90.00
_cell.angle_gamma   90.00
#
_symmetry.space_group_name_H-M   'P 1'
#
loop_
_entity.id
_entity.type
_entity.pdbx_description
1 polymer ?
#
loop_
_entity_poly.entity_id
_entity_poly.type
_entity_poly.pdbx_seq_one_letter_code
_entity_poly.pdbx_strand_id
1 'polypeptide(L)' 'MGTEFANKHIGCTIHNCEHHCCCEDYCSLDKIEVGTHEADPTVCQCTDCLSFKMKKS' A
#
# COMPACT_ATOMS: atom_id res chain seq x y z
N MET A 1 19.60 3.13 -9.12
CA MET A 1 18.16 2.79 -9.12
C MET A 1 17.56 3.69 -8.07
N GLY A 2 16.97 4.81 -8.50
CA GLY A 2 16.59 5.90 -7.62
C GLY A 2 15.35 5.58 -6.81
N THR A 3 15.35 5.99 -5.54
CA THR A 3 14.20 6.03 -4.63
C THR A 3 13.17 7.10 -5.03
N GLU A 4 13.16 7.51 -6.30
CA GLU A 4 12.41 8.66 -6.83
C GLU A 4 10.90 8.46 -6.77
N PHE A 5 10.45 7.22 -6.55
CA PHE A 5 9.05 6.84 -6.41
C PHE A 5 8.69 6.38 -5.00
N ALA A 6 9.48 6.69 -3.96
CA ALA A 6 9.12 6.37 -2.58
C ALA A 6 8.23 7.47 -1.99
N ASN A 7 6.92 7.21 -1.88
CA ASN A 7 6.02 8.10 -1.17
C ASN A 7 6.14 7.90 0.35
N LYS A 8 6.89 8.78 1.00
CA LYS A 8 7.14 8.74 2.46
C LYS A 8 5.90 8.96 3.32
N HIS A 9 4.78 9.37 2.73
CA HIS A 9 3.50 9.50 3.42
C HIS A 9 2.69 8.19 3.41
N ILE A 10 3.10 7.19 2.63
CA ILE A 10 2.39 5.92 2.49
C ILE A 10 3.39 4.77 2.73
N GLY A 11 3.45 4.28 3.96
CA GLY A 11 4.24 3.11 4.31
C GLY A 11 3.70 1.85 3.61
N CYS A 12 4.59 1.05 3.03
CA CYS A 12 4.24 -0.23 2.43
C CYS A 12 5.37 -1.22 2.71
N THR A 13 5.16 -2.13 3.65
CA THR A 13 6.12 -3.21 3.98
C THR A 13 5.84 -4.47 3.17
N ILE A 14 4.88 -4.43 2.25
CA ILE A 14 4.43 -5.58 1.49
C ILE A 14 5.28 -5.66 0.21
N HIS A 15 6.33 -6.47 0.25
CA HIS A 15 7.33 -6.54 -0.83
C HIS A 15 6.79 -7.17 -2.13
N ASN A 16 5.68 -7.93 -2.05
CA ASN A 16 4.97 -8.45 -3.22
C ASN A 16 3.84 -7.51 -3.70
N CYS A 17 3.78 -6.27 -3.22
CA CYS A 17 2.91 -5.24 -3.76
C CYS A 17 3.51 -4.70 -5.08
N GLU A 18 2.70 -4.62 -6.14
CA GLU A 18 3.06 -4.02 -7.43
C GLU A 18 3.50 -2.55 -7.26
N HIS A 19 2.95 -1.87 -6.25
CA HIS A 19 3.22 -0.47 -5.94
C HIS A 19 4.30 -0.28 -4.86
N HIS A 20 5.03 -1.32 -4.46
CA HIS A 20 6.16 -1.15 -3.55
C HIS A 20 7.28 -0.37 -4.26
N CYS A 21 7.90 0.61 -3.61
CA CYS A 21 8.95 1.45 -4.22
C CYS A 21 10.29 0.71 -4.47
N CYS A 22 10.30 -0.61 -4.29
CA CYS A 22 11.42 -1.56 -4.46
C CYS A 22 12.64 -1.38 -3.56
N CYS A 23 12.92 -0.17 -3.06
CA CYS A 23 14.16 0.14 -2.34
C CYS A 23 13.96 0.38 -0.83
N GLU A 24 12.76 0.79 -0.40
CA GLU A 24 12.41 1.12 0.98
C GLU A 24 10.98 0.63 1.26
N ASP A 25 10.55 0.57 2.52
CA ASP A 25 9.19 0.13 2.93
C ASP A 25 8.13 1.23 2.69
N TYR A 26 8.07 1.76 1.46
CA TYR A 26 7.14 2.79 1.04
C TYR A 26 6.40 2.40 -0.24
N CYS A 27 5.17 2.90 -0.38
CA CYS A 27 4.39 2.79 -1.60
C CYS A 27 4.90 3.80 -2.64
N SER A 28 4.65 3.53 -3.92
CA SER A 28 4.94 4.45 -5.03
C SER A 28 3.75 5.26 -5.51
N LEU A 29 2.58 5.00 -4.97
CA LEU A 29 1.38 5.79 -5.27
C LEU A 29 1.39 7.09 -4.49
N ASP A 30 0.91 8.17 -5.09
CA ASP A 30 0.64 9.44 -4.40
C ASP A 30 -0.56 9.37 -3.43
N LYS A 31 -1.52 8.48 -3.73
CA LYS A 31 -2.74 8.27 -2.95
C LYS A 31 -3.08 6.78 -2.89
N ILE A 32 -3.52 6.32 -1.73
CA ILE A 32 -4.17 5.01 -1.56
C ILE A 32 -5.63 5.20 -1.19
N GLU A 33 -6.43 4.18 -1.47
CA GLU A 33 -7.78 4.05 -0.98
C GLU A 33 -7.81 3.01 0.14
N VAL A 34 -8.24 3.44 1.33
CA VAL A 34 -8.51 2.53 2.44
C VAL A 34 -10.01 2.28 2.45
N GLY A 35 -10.39 1.02 2.45
CA GLY A 35 -11.78 0.58 2.49
C GLY A 35 -12.00 -0.46 3.57
N THR A 36 -13.22 -0.97 3.65
CA THR A 36 -13.62 -2.03 4.57
C THR A 36 -14.68 -2.89 3.90
N HIS A 37 -14.80 -4.14 4.33
CA HIS A 37 -15.88 -5.05 3.94
C HIS A 37 -17.08 -4.98 4.91
N GLU A 38 -16.97 -4.23 6.00
CA GLU A 38 -18.03 -4.04 7.00
C GLU A 38 -18.68 -2.65 6.87
N ALA A 39 -19.87 -2.47 7.44
CA ALA A 39 -20.56 -1.17 7.38
C ALA A 39 -19.95 -0.12 8.32
N ASP A 40 -19.39 -0.54 9.47
CA ASP A 40 -18.80 0.34 10.49
C ASP A 40 -17.59 -0.37 11.14
N PRO A 41 -16.38 -0.22 10.57
CA PRO A 41 -15.20 -0.96 11.04
C PRO A 41 -14.68 -0.34 12.34
N THR A 42 -14.59 -1.16 13.38
CA THR A 42 -14.09 -0.73 14.71
C THR A 42 -12.66 -1.22 15.01
N VAL A 43 -12.13 -2.12 14.17
CA VAL A 43 -10.78 -2.67 14.30
C VAL A 43 -10.00 -2.51 13.00
N CYS A 44 -8.70 -2.24 13.11
CA CYS A 44 -7.83 -2.01 11.95
C CYS A 44 -7.75 -3.21 10.99
N GLN A 45 -8.00 -4.42 11.48
CA GLN A 45 -8.00 -5.65 10.68
C GLN A 45 -9.16 -5.70 9.68
N CYS A 46 -10.23 -4.91 9.91
CA CYS A 46 -11.36 -4.79 9.00
C CYS A 46 -11.14 -3.68 7.95
N THR A 47 -10.02 -2.95 8.02
CA THR A 47 -9.66 -1.92 7.05
C THR A 47 -8.56 -2.42 6.12
N ASP A 48 -8.82 -2.39 4.82
CA ASP A 48 -7.95 -2.91 3.78
C ASP A 48 -7.45 -1.77 2.89
N CYS A 49 -6.21 -1.88 2.38
CA CYS A 49 -5.75 -1.02 1.29
C CYS A 49 -6.33 -1.53 -0.04
N LEU A 50 -7.38 -0.88 -0.55
CA LEU A 50 -8.03 -1.23 -1.82
C LEU A 50 -7.14 -0.94 -3.03
N SER A 51 -6.12 -0.11 -2.87
CA SER A 51 -5.09 0.11 -3.89
C SER A 51 -4.05 -1.00 -3.93
N PHE A 52 -4.09 -1.99 -3.02
CA PHE A 52 -3.16 -3.11 -3.06
C PHE A 52 -3.34 -3.93 -4.33
N LYS A 53 -2.23 -4.20 -5.01
CA LYS A 53 -2.19 -5.11 -6.14
C LYS A 53 -0.99 -6.03 -5.98
N MET A 54 -1.22 -7.33 -6.08
CA MET A 54 -0.14 -8.30 -6.04
C MET A 54 0.71 -8.18 -7.30
N LYS A 55 2.02 -8.05 -7.13
CA LYS A 55 3.01 -8.11 -8.21
C LYS A 55 2.95 -9.50 -8.85
N LYS A 56 2.54 -9.57 -10.11
CA LYS A 56 2.54 -10.82 -10.88
C LYS A 56 3.96 -11.11 -11.36
N SER A 57 4.38 -12.36 -11.21
CA SER A 57 5.66 -12.89 -11.72
C SER A 57 5.65 -13.01 -13.24
#